data_AF-A0A7K2YGC0-F1
#
_entry.id   AF-A0A7K2YGC0-F1
#
_cell.length_a   1.000
_cell.length_b   1.000
_cell.length_c   1.000
_cell.angle_alpha   90.00
_cell.angle_beta   90.00
_cell.angle_gamma   90.00
#
_symmetry.space_group_name_H-M   'P 1'
#
loop_
_entity.id
_entity.type
_entity.pdbx_description
1 polymer ?
#
loop_
_entity_poly.entity_id
_entity_poly.type
_entity_poly.pdbx_seq_one_letter_code
_entity_poly.pdbx_strand_id
1 'polypeptide(L)'
;MLVALIDSGMGLLPTAGWLRRLRPDLDLLLCMDPDGMPWGPRGEASITRRVLAAAHTATERGAAGVVVPCNTATVTALDTLRALLEPGVPVVGTVPA
;
A
#
# COMPACT_ATOMS: atom_id res chain seq x y z
N MET A 1 14.78 4.95 6.52
CA MET A 1 13.67 4.14 7.07
C MET A 1 12.78 3.75 5.91
N LEU A 2 12.47 2.47 5.74
CA LEU A 2 11.73 1.99 4.58
C LEU A 2 10.21 2.11 4.77
N VAL A 3 9.52 2.76 3.84
CA VAL A 3 8.05 2.85 3.78
C VAL A 3 7.56 2.26 2.47
N ALA A 4 6.61 1.33 2.55
CA ALA A 4 6.02 0.71 1.37
C ALA A 4 4.77 1.46 0.89
N LEU A 5 4.64 1.63 -0.43
CA LEU A 5 3.43 2.14 -1.07
C LEU A 5 2.81 1.01 -1.89
N ILE A 6 1.57 0.65 -1.60
CA ILE A 6 0.86 -0.45 -2.28
C ILE A 6 -0.25 0.10 -3.18
N ASP A 7 -0.15 -0.17 -4.48
CA ASP A 7 -1.16 0.21 -5.46
C ASP A 7 -1.29 -0.86 -6.55
N SER A 8 -2.46 -0.90 -7.18
CA SER A 8 -2.69 -1.70 -8.39
C SER A 8 -1.76 -1.31 -9.55
N GLY A 9 -1.31 -0.05 -9.63
CA GLY A 9 -0.44 0.42 -10.70
C GLY A 9 0.21 1.76 -10.36
N MET A 10 0.21 2.70 -11.33
CA MET A 10 0.91 3.98 -11.19
C MET A 10 0.21 5.02 -10.29
N GLY A 11 -0.94 4.68 -9.70
CA GLY A 11 -1.71 5.57 -8.81
C GLY A 11 -0.94 6.05 -7.57
N LEU A 12 0.09 5.31 -7.17
CA LEU A 12 0.97 5.66 -6.05
C LEU A 12 1.95 6.81 -6.33
N LEU A 13 2.20 7.17 -7.60
CA LEU A 13 3.30 8.08 -7.95
C LEU A 13 3.13 9.49 -7.38
N PRO A 14 1.92 10.11 -7.38
CA PRO A 14 1.73 11.41 -6.72
C PRO A 14 2.03 11.38 -5.22
N THR A 15 1.59 10.31 -4.52
CA THR A 15 1.86 10.12 -3.09
C THR A 15 3.36 9.91 -2.84
N ALA A 16 4.03 9.08 -3.64
CA ALA A 16 5.47 8.89 -3.58
C ALA A 16 6.22 10.22 -3.78
N GLY A 17 5.79 11.03 -4.76
CA GLY A 17 6.37 12.35 -5.03
C GLY A 17 6.21 13.31 -3.86
N TRP A 18 5.06 13.32 -3.18
CA TRP A 18 4.85 14.10 -1.97
C TRP A 18 5.72 13.62 -0.80
N LEU A 19 5.78 12.32 -0.55
CA LEU A 19 6.65 11.75 0.49
C LEU A 19 8.12 12.08 0.23
N ARG A 20 8.58 11.98 -1.02
CA ARG A 20 9.96 12.33 -1.38
C ARG A 20 10.29 13.80 -1.12
N ARG A 21 9.32 14.71 -1.29
CA ARG A 21 9.51 16.15 -1.00
C ARG A 21 9.48 16.45 0.51
N LEU A 22 8.51 15.89 1.23
CA LEU A 22 8.30 16.20 2.65
C LEU A 22 9.26 15.44 3.57
N ARG A 23 9.68 14.24 3.16
CA ARG A 23 10.49 13.31 3.93
C ARG A 23 11.54 12.64 3.03
N PRO A 24 12.52 13.41 2.52
CA PRO A 24 13.57 12.90 1.65
C PRO A 24 14.47 11.84 2.30
N ASP A 25 14.42 11.73 3.63
CA ASP A 25 15.13 10.72 4.45
C ASP A 25 14.47 9.32 4.43
N LEU A 26 13.25 9.20 3.90
CA LEU A 26 12.58 7.91 3.75
C LEU A 26 13.04 7.20 2.48
N ASP A 27 13.29 5.91 2.64
CA ASP A 27 13.42 4.97 1.52
C ASP A 27 12.01 4.52 1.15
N LEU A 28 11.67 4.54 -0.14
CA LEU A 28 10.34 4.19 -0.62
C LEU A 28 10.38 2.86 -1.38
N LEU A 29 9.58 1.89 -0.95
CA LEU A 29 9.34 0.64 -1.70
C LEU A 29 8.02 0.76 -2.45
N LEU A 30 8.08 0.81 -3.79
CA LEU A 30 6.88 0.92 -4.63
C LEU A 30 6.38 -0.48 -4.99
N CYS A 31 5.32 -0.93 -4.33
CA CYS A 31 4.68 -2.22 -4.56
C CYS A 31 3.53 -2.04 -5.56
N MET A 32 3.78 -2.39 -6.82
CA MET A 32 2.82 -2.27 -7.92
C MET A 32 2.39 -3.66 -8.43
N ASP A 33 1.17 -3.75 -8.98
CA ASP A 33 0.62 -4.96 -9.60
C ASP A 33 0.14 -4.69 -11.04
N PRO A 34 1.05 -4.29 -11.96
CA PRO A 34 0.67 -3.90 -13.32
C PRO A 34 0.01 -5.03 -14.12
N ASP A 35 0.33 -6.29 -13.83
CA ASP A 35 -0.32 -7.44 -14.49
C ASP A 35 -1.73 -7.70 -13.94
N GLY A 36 -1.99 -7.25 -12.70
CA GLY A 36 -3.27 -7.39 -12.03
C GLY A 36 -4.21 -6.18 -12.20
N MET A 37 -3.74 -5.05 -12.73
CA MET A 37 -4.54 -3.83 -12.84
C MET A 37 -5.64 -3.90 -13.92
N PRO A 38 -6.73 -3.12 -13.79
CA PRO A 38 -7.14 -2.38 -12.60
C PRO A 38 -7.76 -3.30 -11.54
N TRP A 39 -7.67 -2.94 -10.27
CA TRP A 39 -8.31 -3.69 -9.19
C TRP A 39 -9.81 -3.42 -9.06
N GLY A 40 -10.33 -2.29 -9.54
CA GLY A 40 -11.74 -1.90 -9.40
C GLY A 40 -12.78 -2.98 -9.80
N PRO A 41 -12.64 -3.66 -10.96
CA PRO A 41 -13.56 -4.73 -11.37
C PRO A 41 -13.36 -6.08 -10.65
N ARG A 42 -12.38 -6.20 -9.76
CA ARG A 42 -12.06 -7.48 -9.09
C ARG A 42 -12.92 -7.66 -7.84
N GLY A 43 -13.19 -8.92 -7.48
CA GLY A 43 -13.86 -9.25 -6.23
C GLY A 43 -12.99 -8.94 -5.01
N GLU A 44 -13.63 -8.58 -3.90
CA GLU A 44 -12.98 -8.12 -2.66
C GLU A 44 -11.89 -9.08 -2.17
N ALA A 45 -12.19 -10.38 -2.09
CA ALA A 45 -11.22 -11.39 -1.66
C ALA A 45 -9.95 -11.43 -2.54
N SER A 46 -10.08 -11.15 -3.84
CA SER A 46 -8.94 -11.08 -4.76
C SER A 46 -8.05 -9.87 -4.46
N ILE A 47 -8.67 -8.72 -4.18
CA ILE A 47 -7.97 -7.47 -3.85
C ILE A 47 -7.28 -7.61 -2.50
N THR A 48 -7.99 -8.07 -1.47
CA THR A 48 -7.44 -8.28 -0.13
C THR A 48 -6.24 -9.21 -0.18
N ARG A 49 -6.31 -10.35 -0.89
CA ARG A 49 -5.17 -11.27 -1.04
C ARG A 49 -3.94 -10.59 -1.66
N ARG A 50 -4.12 -9.74 -2.68
CA ARG A 50 -3.03 -9.02 -3.34
C ARG A 50 -2.39 -7.99 -2.40
N VAL A 51 -3.22 -7.21 -1.69
CA VAL A 51 -2.77 -6.22 -0.70
C VAL A 51 -1.97 -6.89 0.41
N LEU A 52 -2.48 -7.98 0.99
CA LEU A 52 -1.80 -8.70 2.06
C LEU A 52 -0.49 -9.33 1.60
N ALA A 53 -0.45 -9.89 0.38
CA ALA A 53 0.79 -10.43 -0.18
C ALA A 53 1.85 -9.34 -0.38
N ALA A 54 1.48 -8.19 -0.95
CA ALA A 54 2.38 -7.06 -1.13
C ALA A 54 2.89 -6.51 0.21
N ALA A 55 2.01 -6.43 1.21
CA ALA A 55 2.37 -5.98 2.55
C ALA A 55 3.32 -6.96 3.25
N HIS A 56 3.07 -8.27 3.16
CA HIS A 56 3.93 -9.29 3.71
C HIS A 56 5.35 -9.18 3.13
N THR A 57 5.47 -9.19 1.80
CA THR A 57 6.78 -9.02 1.13
C THR A 57 7.46 -7.71 1.49
N ALA A 58 6.71 -6.62 1.67
CA ALA A 58 7.26 -5.35 2.12
C ALA A 58 7.83 -5.43 3.55
N THR A 59 7.10 -6.06 4.47
CA THR A 59 7.57 -6.25 5.85
C THR A 59 8.79 -7.17 5.95
N GLU A 60 8.86 -8.23 5.14
CA GLU A 60 10.07 -9.08 5.02
C GLU A 60 11.29 -8.30 4.52
N ARG A 61 11.07 -7.29 3.67
CA ARG A 61 12.13 -6.37 3.22
C ARG A 61 12.47 -5.27 4.22
N GLY A 62 11.84 -5.27 5.40
CA GLY A 62 12.10 -4.32 6.48
C GLY A 62 11.30 -3.02 6.39
N ALA A 63 10.16 -3.01 5.69
CA ALA A 63 9.26 -1.85 5.70
C ALA A 63 8.76 -1.59 7.14
N ALA A 64 9.02 -0.39 7.65
CA ALA A 64 8.62 0.07 8.97
C ALA A 64 7.30 0.88 8.93
N GLY A 65 6.66 0.96 7.77
CA GLY A 65 5.34 1.57 7.58
C GLY A 65 4.77 1.20 6.21
N VAL A 66 3.45 1.10 6.13
CA VAL A 66 2.72 0.78 4.89
C VAL A 66 1.71 1.89 4.57
N VAL A 67 1.76 2.39 3.35
CA VAL A 67 0.83 3.37 2.80
C VAL A 67 0.07 2.75 1.64
N VAL A 68 -1.25 2.87 1.62
CA VAL A 68 -2.14 2.36 0.57
C VAL A 68 -2.76 3.57 -0.15
N PRO A 69 -2.07 4.16 -1.15
CA PRO A 69 -2.58 5.28 -1.95
C PRO A 69 -3.68 4.87 -2.96
N CYS A 70 -3.97 3.57 -3.08
CA CYS A 70 -5.04 3.08 -3.94
C CYS A 70 -6.38 3.14 -3.20
N ASN A 71 -7.31 3.96 -3.68
CA ASN A 71 -8.65 4.08 -3.11
C ASN A 71 -9.38 2.73 -3.03
N THR A 72 -9.39 1.95 -4.11
CA THR A 72 -10.01 0.62 -4.15
C THR A 72 -9.40 -0.31 -3.10
N ALA A 73 -8.07 -0.35 -2.99
CA ALA A 73 -7.41 -1.17 -2.00
C ALA A 73 -7.73 -0.71 -0.56
N THR A 74 -7.81 0.60 -0.35
CA THR A 74 -8.11 1.16 0.96
C THR A 74 -9.51 0.77 1.41
N VAL A 75 -10.53 0.99 0.59
CA VAL A 75 -11.92 0.67 0.97
C VAL A 75 -12.14 -0.84 1.13
N THR A 76 -11.39 -1.67 0.41
CA THR A 76 -11.58 -3.13 0.41
C THR A 76 -10.77 -3.86 1.48
N ALA A 77 -9.55 -3.41 1.79
CA ALA A 77 -8.58 -4.23 2.53
C ALA A 77 -7.89 -3.54 3.71
N LEU A 78 -8.14 -2.25 3.97
CA LEU A 78 -7.40 -1.50 5.00
C LEU A 78 -7.57 -2.11 6.40
N ASP A 79 -8.79 -2.49 6.78
CA ASP A 79 -9.05 -3.03 8.12
C ASP A 79 -8.38 -4.39 8.32
N THR A 80 -8.42 -5.26 7.30
CA THR A 80 -7.70 -6.54 7.34
C THR A 80 -6.18 -6.33 7.42
N LEU A 81 -5.67 -5.33 6.68
CA LEU A 81 -4.24 -5.01 6.69
C LEU A 81 -3.78 -4.46 8.06
N ARG A 82 -4.59 -3.61 8.69
CA ARG A 82 -4.34 -3.11 10.06
C ARG A 82 -4.34 -4.23 11.09
N ALA A 83 -5.34 -5.11 11.03
CA ALA A 83 -5.42 -6.27 11.93
C ALA A 83 -4.20 -7.21 11.79
N LEU A 84 -3.59 -7.27 10.62
CA LEU A 84 -2.38 -8.08 10.38
C LEU A 84 -1.11 -7.42 10.92
N LEU A 85 -0.97 -6.10 10.79
CA LEU A 85 0.31 -5.41 10.95
C LEU A 85 0.42 -4.56 12.21
N GLU A 86 -0.68 -3.99 12.68
CA GLU A 86 -0.68 -3.10 13.84
C GLU A 86 -0.75 -3.89 15.17
N PRO A 87 -0.13 -3.38 16.25
CA PRO A 87 0.55 -2.09 16.38
C PRO A 87 2.01 -2.08 15.90
N GLY A 88 2.52 -3.20 15.35
CA GLY A 88 3.93 -3.35 14.99
C GLY A 88 4.37 -2.48 13.81
N VAL A 89 3.59 -2.45 12.73
CA VAL A 89 3.85 -1.65 11.53
C VAL A 89 2.62 -0.78 11.25
N PRO A 90 2.74 0.56 11.28
CA PRO A 90 1.60 1.46 11.04
C PRO A 90 1.10 1.38 9.61
N VAL A 91 -0.23 1.43 9.45
CA VAL A 91 -0.90 1.34 8.15
C VAL A 91 -1.75 2.59 7.87
N VAL A 92 -1.41 3.28 6.78
CA VAL A 92 -2.10 4.50 6.32
C VAL A 92 -2.84 4.20 5.02
N GLY A 93 -4.17 4.39 5.02
CA GLY A 93 -5.00 4.32 3.81
C GLY A 93 -5.29 5.70 3.23
N THR A 94 -5.82 5.73 2.01
CA THR A 94 -6.35 6.95 1.38
C THR A 94 -7.82 6.74 0.98
N VAL A 95 -8.65 7.74 1.25
CA VAL A 95 -10.03 7.78 0.76
C VAL A 95 -10.17 8.95 -0.21
N PRO A 96 -11.13 8.91 -1.16
CA PRO A 96 -11.47 10.08 -1.95
C PRO A 96 -11.73 11.28 -1.02
N ALA A 97 -11.14 12.43 -1.36
CA ALA A 97 -11.34 13.69 -0.65
C ALA A 97 -12.71 14.31 -0.93
#